data_AF-A0A965W1B8-F1
#
_entry.id   AF-A0A965W1B8-F1
#
_cell.length_a   1.000
_cell.length_b   1.000
_cell.length_c   1.000
_cell.angle_alpha   90.00
_cell.angle_beta   90.00
_cell.angle_gamma   90.00
#
_symmetry.space_group_name_H-M   'P 1'
#
loop_
_entity.id
_entity.type
_entity.pdbx_description
1 polymer ?
#
loop_
_entity_poly.entity_id
_entity_poly.type
_entity_poly.pdbx_seq_one_letter_code
_entity_poly.pdbx_strand_id
1 'polypeptide(L)'
;TLDSEIKAETEEFDETSLHMRQLLKTKLVDMDLSVRALNCLKAADVETLGDLVSYAKSDLLKFRNFGKKSLTELEDLVDNKGLTFGMNVAKYKLDKD
;
A
#
# COMPACT_ATOMS: atom_id res chain seq x y z
N THR A 1 1.67 25.50 -27.26
CA THR A 1 0.94 24.24 -27.40
C THR A 1 1.80 23.14 -26.79
N LEU A 2 1.97 23.09 -25.46
CA LEU A 2 1.08 22.40 -24.48
C LEU A 2 0.77 20.92 -24.80
N ASP A 3 1.47 20.32 -25.76
CA ASP A 3 1.23 18.92 -26.20
C ASP A 3 2.38 17.95 -25.87
N SER A 4 3.50 18.43 -25.31
CA SER A 4 4.69 17.60 -25.05
C SER A 4 4.83 17.10 -23.61
N GLU A 5 4.05 17.61 -22.65
CA GLU A 5 4.14 17.17 -21.24
C GLU A 5 3.21 16.00 -20.91
N ILE A 6 2.21 15.71 -21.75
CA ILE A 6 1.21 14.65 -21.48
C ILE A 6 1.67 13.27 -22.00
N LYS A 7 2.65 13.23 -22.91
CA LYS A 7 3.03 12.00 -23.63
C LYS A 7 4.10 11.16 -22.93
N ALA A 8 4.85 11.73 -21.98
CA ALA A 8 5.83 10.99 -21.18
C ALA A 8 5.16 10.12 -20.09
N GLU A 9 3.98 10.51 -19.60
CA GLU A 9 3.26 9.76 -18.55
C GLU A 9 2.67 8.43 -19.02
N THR A 10 2.56 8.16 -20.32
CA THR A 10 1.85 6.97 -20.82
C THR A 10 2.74 5.78 -21.19
N GLU A 11 4.05 5.97 -21.42
CA GLU A 11 4.98 4.89 -21.78
C GLU A 11 5.84 4.41 -20.60
N GLU A 12 6.16 5.27 -19.62
CA GLU A 12 6.72 4.84 -18.32
C GLU A 12 5.70 4.06 -17.46
N PHE A 13 4.41 4.14 -17.83
CA PHE A 13 3.33 3.52 -17.09
C PHE A 13 3.40 1.99 -17.06
N ASP A 14 4.23 1.32 -17.87
CA ASP A 14 4.27 -0.16 -17.88
C ASP A 14 5.26 -0.72 -16.85
N GLU A 15 6.53 -0.30 -16.83
CA GLU A 15 7.49 -0.81 -15.83
C GLU A 15 7.12 -0.38 -14.41
N THR A 16 6.74 0.88 -14.21
CA THR A 16 6.41 1.39 -12.88
C THR A 16 5.10 0.80 -12.35
N SER A 17 4.12 0.53 -13.22
CA SER A 17 2.87 -0.10 -12.80
C SER A 17 3.04 -1.59 -12.51
N LEU A 18 3.92 -2.29 -13.24
CA LEU A 18 4.24 -3.69 -12.99
C LEU A 18 5.00 -3.85 -11.66
N HIS A 19 5.96 -2.95 -11.39
CA HIS A 19 6.65 -2.87 -10.10
C HIS A 19 5.68 -2.58 -8.96
N MET A 20 4.80 -1.59 -9.14
CA MET A 20 3.74 -1.27 -8.18
C MET A 20 2.84 -2.48 -7.91
N ARG A 21 2.41 -3.18 -8.96
CA ARG A 21 1.58 -4.38 -8.82
C ARG A 21 2.27 -5.47 -8.01
N GLN A 22 3.55 -5.73 -8.26
CA GLN A 22 4.34 -6.68 -7.48
C GLN A 22 4.48 -6.24 -6.01
N LEU A 23 4.73 -4.94 -5.79
CA LEU A 23 4.85 -4.36 -4.45
C LEU A 23 3.55 -4.50 -3.65
N LEU A 24 2.41 -4.17 -4.27
CA LEU A 24 1.08 -4.27 -3.66
C LEU A 24 0.67 -5.73 -3.39
N LYS A 25 1.11 -6.68 -4.23
CA LYS A 25 0.92 -8.12 -3.98
C LYS A 25 1.81 -8.68 -2.86
N THR A 26 2.81 -7.92 -2.41
CA THR A 26 3.72 -8.39 -1.36
C THR A 26 2.96 -8.50 -0.04
N LYS A 27 3.19 -9.59 0.69
CA LYS A 27 2.54 -9.82 1.98
C LYS A 27 3.17 -8.95 3.05
N LEU A 28 2.35 -8.48 3.97
CA LEU A 28 2.79 -7.69 5.11
C LEU A 28 3.67 -8.50 6.06
N VAL A 29 3.53 -9.84 6.09
CA VAL A 29 4.37 -10.72 6.91
C VAL A 29 5.85 -10.71 6.50
N ASP A 30 6.13 -10.40 5.23
CA ASP A 30 7.50 -10.29 4.68
C ASP A 30 8.06 -8.86 4.83
N MET A 31 7.23 -7.91 5.29
CA MET A 31 7.64 -6.56 5.60
C MET A 31 7.92 -6.52 7.10
N ASP A 32 9.14 -6.17 7.50
CA ASP A 32 9.67 -6.18 8.87
C ASP A 32 8.85 -5.36 9.89
N LEU A 33 7.62 -5.80 10.13
CA LEU A 33 6.62 -5.21 11.00
C LEU A 33 6.64 -5.91 12.34
N SER A 34 6.29 -5.17 13.38
CA SER A 34 6.13 -5.78 14.69
C SER A 34 5.02 -6.85 14.66
N VAL A 35 5.18 -7.90 15.46
CA VAL A 35 4.15 -8.95 15.67
C VAL A 35 2.80 -8.32 16.05
N ARG A 36 2.82 -7.18 16.74
CA ARG A 36 1.62 -6.42 17.08
C ARG A 36 0.95 -5.81 15.84
N ALA A 37 1.70 -5.14 14.96
CA ALA A 37 1.17 -4.60 13.72
C ALA A 37 0.58 -5.72 12.86
N LEU A 38 1.33 -6.81 12.67
CA LEU A 38 0.86 -7.99 11.92
C LEU A 38 -0.44 -8.57 12.48
N ASN A 39 -0.55 -8.74 13.80
CA ASN A 39 -1.77 -9.24 14.42
C ASN A 39 -2.97 -8.27 14.27
N CYS A 40 -2.73 -6.96 14.29
CA CYS A 40 -3.78 -5.97 14.08
C CYS A 40 -4.30 -6.01 12.62
N LEU A 41 -3.39 -6.11 11.67
CA LEU A 41 -3.70 -6.19 10.24
C LEU A 41 -4.41 -7.49 9.91
N LYS A 42 -3.94 -8.62 10.45
CA LYS A 42 -4.59 -9.93 10.32
C LYS A 42 -6.01 -9.95 10.90
N ALA A 43 -6.26 -9.23 11.99
CA ALA A 43 -7.60 -9.11 12.58
C ALA A 43 -8.55 -8.23 11.74
N ALA A 44 -8.01 -7.45 10.81
CA ALA A 44 -8.75 -6.62 9.87
C ALA A 44 -8.79 -7.21 8.45
N ASP A 45 -8.43 -8.49 8.29
CA ASP A 45 -8.29 -9.18 7.00
C ASP A 45 -7.37 -8.44 6.02
N VAL A 46 -6.33 -7.77 6.55
CA VAL A 46 -5.29 -7.08 5.78
C VAL A 46 -4.04 -7.95 5.77
N GLU A 47 -3.78 -8.62 4.65
CA GLU A 47 -2.61 -9.51 4.50
C GLU A 47 -1.56 -8.94 3.54
N THR A 48 -1.98 -8.13 2.56
CA THR A 48 -1.09 -7.58 1.54
C THR A 48 -0.87 -6.08 1.72
N LEU A 49 0.22 -5.58 1.13
CA LEU A 49 0.48 -4.14 1.09
C LEU A 49 -0.62 -3.41 0.33
N GLY A 50 -1.16 -4.02 -0.73
CA GLY A 50 -2.30 -3.50 -1.48
C GLY A 50 -3.52 -3.26 -0.59
N ASP A 51 -3.88 -4.24 0.23
CA ASP A 51 -4.96 -4.09 1.18
C ASP A 51 -4.67 -2.96 2.17
N LEU A 52 -3.45 -2.92 2.74
CA LEU A 52 -3.07 -1.90 3.71
C LEU A 52 -3.23 -0.47 3.17
N VAL A 53 -2.66 -0.19 1.99
CA VAL A 53 -2.67 1.16 1.41
C VAL A 53 -4.04 1.52 0.83
N SER A 54 -4.92 0.55 0.60
CA SER A 54 -6.32 0.79 0.27
C SER A 54 -7.12 1.37 1.45
N TYR A 55 -6.70 1.09 2.69
CA TYR A 55 -7.32 1.68 3.87
C TYR A 55 -6.79 3.09 4.12
N ALA A 56 -7.66 3.96 4.60
CA ALA A 56 -7.26 5.27 5.08
C ALA A 56 -6.62 5.16 6.48
N LYS A 57 -5.69 6.06 6.80
CA LYS A 57 -5.08 6.18 8.14
C LYS A 57 -6.13 6.24 9.25
N SER A 58 -7.24 6.94 8.99
CA SER A 58 -8.37 7.06 9.93
C SER A 58 -9.08 5.74 10.22
N ASP A 59 -9.08 4.79 9.27
CA ASP A 59 -9.68 3.47 9.45
C ASP A 59 -8.73 2.52 10.19
N LEU A 60 -7.42 2.64 9.96
CA LEU A 60 -6.41 1.90 10.74
C LEU A 60 -6.50 2.23 12.24
N LEU A 61 -6.78 3.49 12.58
CA LEU A 61 -7.02 3.93 13.96
C LEU A 61 -8.26 3.30 14.62
N LYS A 62 -9.21 2.79 13.83
CA LYS A 62 -10.40 2.09 14.33
C LYS A 62 -10.14 0.61 14.62
N PHE A 63 -9.02 0.06 14.13
CA PHE A 63 -8.69 -1.34 14.34
C PHE A 63 -8.46 -1.64 15.83
N ARG A 64 -9.01 -2.76 16.29
CA ARG A 64 -8.87 -3.21 17.67
C ARG A 64 -7.38 -3.46 17.94
N ASN A 65 -6.85 -2.91 19.04
CA ASN A 65 -5.45 -3.05 19.50
C ASN A 65 -4.40 -2.24 18.73
N PHE A 66 -4.81 -1.36 17.80
CA PHE A 66 -3.91 -0.43 17.13
C PHE A 66 -3.31 0.57 18.13
N GLY A 67 -1.99 0.56 18.26
CA GLY A 67 -1.26 1.53 19.07
C GLY A 67 -0.62 2.61 18.21
N LYS A 68 -0.28 3.75 18.81
CA LYS A 68 0.49 4.82 18.14
C LYS A 68 1.77 4.29 17.49
N LYS A 69 2.47 3.36 18.16
CA LYS A 69 3.70 2.75 17.63
C LYS A 69 3.46 1.92 16.37
N SER A 70 2.43 1.05 16.36
CA SER A 70 2.10 0.23 15.18
C SER A 70 1.61 1.09 14.02
N LEU A 71 0.92 2.21 14.30
CA LEU A 71 0.55 3.16 13.26
C LEU A 71 1.80 3.79 12.65
N THR A 72 2.71 4.33 13.46
CA THR A 72 3.97 4.92 12.96
C THR A 72 4.79 3.92 12.16
N GLU A 73 4.91 2.66 12.61
CA GLU A 73 5.60 1.60 11.84
C GLU A 73 4.99 1.39 10.45
N LEU A 74 3.66 1.44 10.34
CA LEU A 74 2.99 1.31 9.05
C LEU A 74 3.12 2.56 8.19
N GLU A 75 3.09 3.75 8.80
CA GLU A 75 3.35 4.99 8.09
C GLU A 75 4.75 5.00 7.50
N ASP A 76 5.75 4.69 8.32
CA ASP A 76 7.13 4.59 7.88
C ASP A 76 7.26 3.53 6.77
N LEU A 77 6.62 2.36 6.90
CA LEU A 77 6.67 1.33 5.87
C LEU A 77 6.10 1.83 4.53
N VAL A 78 4.93 2.46 4.57
CA VAL A 78 4.22 2.95 3.38
C VAL A 78 5.00 4.11 2.74
N ASP A 79 5.54 5.03 3.53
CA ASP A 79 6.37 6.13 3.06
C ASP A 79 7.71 5.63 2.48
N ASN A 80 8.36 4.63 3.10
CA ASN A 80 9.58 3.99 2.59
C ASN A 80 9.33 3.31 1.23
N LYS A 81 8.10 2.87 0.97
CA LYS A 81 7.68 2.26 -0.30
C LYS A 81 7.27 3.31 -1.35
N GLY A 82 7.23 4.60 -0.98
CA GLY A 82 6.72 5.68 -1.84
C GLY A 82 5.21 5.60 -2.06
N LEU A 83 4.48 4.96 -1.14
CA LEU A 83 3.04 4.78 -1.20
C LEU A 83 2.33 5.76 -0.26
N THR A 84 1.00 5.81 -0.34
CA THR A 84 0.18 6.63 0.57
C THR A 84 -1.08 5.85 0.98
N PHE A 85 -1.58 6.10 2.19
CA PHE A 85 -2.85 5.52 2.65
C PHE A 85 -4.04 6.09 1.89
N GLY A 86 -5.06 5.27 1.65
CA GLY A 86 -6.22 5.62 0.84
C GLY A 86 -5.92 5.63 -0.66
N MET A 87 -4.84 4.95 -1.10
CA MET A 87 -4.55 4.79 -2.52
C MET A 87 -5.56 3.85 -3.18
N ASN A 88 -5.98 4.17 -4.40
CA ASN A 88 -6.84 3.28 -5.18
C ASN A 88 -6.00 2.16 -5.81
N VAL A 89 -5.80 1.07 -5.04
CA VAL A 89 -5.04 -0.11 -5.51
C VAL A 89 -5.80 -0.94 -6.55
N ALA A 90 -7.13 -0.81 -6.61
CA ALA A 90 -7.98 -1.50 -7.59
C ALA A 90 -7.62 -1.11 -9.04
N LYS A 91 -7.09 0.12 -9.25
CA LYS A 91 -6.57 0.57 -10.55
C LYS A 91 -5.44 -0.34 -11.09
N TYR A 92 -4.66 -0.98 -10.22
CA TYR A 92 -3.52 -1.83 -10.59
C TYR A 92 -3.91 -3.27 -10.93
N LYS A 93 -5.21 -3.61 -10.95
CA LYS A 93 -5.74 -4.94 -11.32
C LYS A 93 -4.92 -6.09 -10.75
N LEU A 94 -4.80 -6.13 -9.42
CA LEU A 94 -4.04 -7.14 -8.70
C LEU A 94 -4.47 -8.57 -9.10
N ASP A 95 -5.74 -8.77 -9.45
CA ASP A 95 -6.36 -10.03 -9.88
C ASP A 95 -6.09 -10.50 -11.34
N LYS A 96 -5.42 -9.71 -12.18
CA LYS A 96 -5.13 -10.13 -13.58
C LYS A 96 -3.88 -11.01 -13.68
N ASP A 97 -3.90 -12.20 -13.12
CA ASP A 97 -2.97 -13.26 -13.55
C ASP A 97 -3.48 -13.94 -14.82
#